data_AF-A0A422ZGQ7-F1
#
_entry.id   AF-A0A422ZGQ7-F1
#
_cell.length_a   1.000
_cell.length_b   1.000
_cell.length_c   1.000
_cell.angle_alpha   90.00
_cell.angle_beta   90.00
_cell.angle_gamma   90.00
#
_symmetry.space_group_name_H-M   'P 1'
#
loop_
_entity.id
_entity.type
_entity.pdbx_description
1 polymer ?
#
loop_
_entity_poly.entity_id
_entity_poly.type
_entity_poly.pdbx_seq_one_letter_code
_entity_poly.pdbx_strand_id
1 'polypeptide(L)'
;MTDITELAQSMKAAATNVKETAHIARYLKATIARQTFKELMTPDNILALLEALEKAQQRIAELESRTVTVKLPKPHAHLIWIQAGHAPDDYWDDVAVSHSEKDRCCDGSERYPVYARWEIEEMLTAAGIKVEAE
;
A
#
# COMPACT_ATOMS: atom_id res chain seq x y z
N MET A 1 -21.10 -2.50 -24.40
CA MET A 1 -20.65 -2.20 -23.02
C MET A 1 -19.68 -1.04 -23.16
N THR A 2 -20.01 0.13 -22.64
CA THR A 2 -19.15 1.32 -22.73
C THR A 2 -17.86 1.03 -21.98
N ASP A 3 -16.70 1.22 -22.60
CA ASP A 3 -15.43 1.09 -21.88
C ASP A 3 -15.32 2.26 -20.90
N ILE A 4 -15.44 1.94 -19.61
CA ILE A 4 -15.46 2.93 -18.51
C ILE A 4 -14.13 3.69 -18.45
N THR A 5 -13.02 3.05 -18.86
CA THR A 5 -11.70 3.69 -18.86
C THR A 5 -11.59 4.73 -19.96
N GLU A 6 -12.07 4.42 -21.17
CA GLU A 6 -12.14 5.37 -22.28
C GLU A 6 -13.10 6.52 -21.97
N LEU A 7 -14.26 6.23 -21.35
CA LEU A 7 -15.22 7.24 -20.91
C LEU A 7 -14.59 8.20 -19.89
N ALA A 8 -13.92 7.68 -18.87
CA ALA A 8 -13.24 8.49 -17.85
C ALA A 8 -12.14 9.38 -18.46
N GLN A 9 -11.34 8.84 -19.39
CA GLN A 9 -10.30 9.60 -20.08
C GLN A 9 -10.88 10.68 -20.98
N SER A 10 -11.93 10.36 -21.75
CA SER A 10 -12.64 11.31 -22.61
C SER A 10 -13.24 12.46 -21.81
N MET A 11 -13.92 12.17 -20.70
CA MET A 11 -14.48 13.19 -19.81
C MET A 11 -13.39 14.04 -19.16
N LYS A 12 -12.27 13.44 -18.73
CA LYS A 12 -11.11 14.19 -18.19
C LYS A 12 -10.52 15.13 -19.23
N ALA A 13 -10.35 14.67 -20.47
CA ALA A 13 -9.82 15.49 -21.56
C ALA A 13 -10.78 16.64 -21.89
N ALA A 14 -12.07 16.37 -22.00
CA ALA A 14 -13.09 17.39 -22.27
C ALA A 14 -13.16 18.45 -21.16
N ALA A 15 -13.15 18.04 -19.89
CA ALA A 15 -13.12 18.96 -18.74
C ALA A 15 -11.87 19.84 -18.75
N THR A 16 -10.70 19.27 -19.05
CA THR A 16 -9.43 20.00 -19.15
C THR A 16 -9.48 21.04 -20.28
N ASN A 17 -9.97 20.65 -21.45
CA ASN A 17 -10.15 21.56 -22.59
C ASN A 17 -11.09 22.72 -22.28
N VAL A 18 -12.19 22.48 -21.54
CA VAL A 18 -13.08 23.56 -21.07
C VAL A 18 -12.37 24.51 -20.13
N LYS A 19 -11.58 23.99 -19.19
CA LYS A 19 -10.82 24.80 -18.23
C LYS A 19 -9.78 25.68 -18.95
N GLU A 20 -9.04 25.12 -19.89
CA GLU A 20 -8.02 25.84 -20.67
C GLU A 20 -8.64 26.93 -21.57
N THR A 21 -9.80 26.65 -22.15
CA THR A 21 -10.50 27.60 -23.04
C THR A 21 -11.39 28.60 -22.28
N ALA A 22 -11.48 28.51 -20.96
CA ALA A 22 -12.38 29.32 -20.13
C ALA A 22 -12.13 30.83 -20.24
N HIS A 23 -10.87 31.24 -20.44
CA HIS A 23 -10.47 32.65 -20.56
C HIS A 23 -10.71 33.24 -21.95
N ILE A 24 -11.08 32.43 -22.94
CA ILE A 24 -11.28 32.83 -24.34
C ILE A 24 -12.79 32.87 -24.63
N ALA A 25 -13.50 33.80 -24.00
CA ALA A 25 -14.97 33.76 -23.83
C ALA A 25 -15.83 33.89 -25.11
N ARG A 26 -15.26 33.96 -26.32
CA ARG A 26 -16.02 34.21 -27.58
C ARG A 26 -15.49 33.51 -28.83
N TYR A 27 -14.59 32.53 -28.69
CA TYR A 27 -14.01 31.82 -29.83
C TYR A 27 -14.70 30.46 -30.07
N LEU A 28 -14.88 30.06 -31.33
CA LEU A 28 -15.54 28.82 -31.74
C LEU A 28 -15.02 27.59 -30.96
N LYS A 29 -13.71 27.54 -30.71
CA LYS A 29 -13.05 26.48 -29.93
C LYS A 29 -13.57 26.35 -28.49
N ALA A 30 -13.86 27.47 -27.82
CA ALA A 30 -14.39 27.46 -26.46
C ALA A 30 -15.86 27.00 -26.42
N THR A 31 -16.63 27.35 -27.46
CA THR A 31 -18.02 26.87 -27.63
C THR A 31 -18.03 25.37 -27.89
N ILE A 32 -17.19 24.87 -28.79
CA ILE A 32 -17.04 23.44 -29.09
C ILE A 32 -16.62 22.68 -27.82
N ALA A 33 -15.60 23.16 -27.09
CA ALA A 33 -15.14 22.49 -25.86
C ALA A 33 -16.25 22.38 -24.80
N ARG A 34 -17.06 23.43 -24.61
CA ARG A 34 -18.20 23.38 -23.68
C ARG A 34 -19.30 22.43 -24.18
N GLN A 35 -19.55 22.38 -25.47
CA GLN A 35 -20.57 21.52 -26.05
C GLN A 35 -20.17 20.05 -25.96
N THR A 36 -18.93 19.70 -26.33
CA THR A 36 -18.42 18.32 -26.22
C THR A 36 -18.44 17.84 -24.77
N PHE A 37 -18.09 18.71 -23.81
CA PHE A 37 -18.20 18.38 -22.40
C PHE A 37 -19.66 18.16 -21.96
N LYS A 38 -20.60 18.98 -22.42
CA LYS A 38 -22.05 18.79 -22.12
C LYS A 38 -22.60 17.49 -22.70
N GLU A 39 -22.19 17.13 -23.91
CA GLU A 39 -22.62 15.89 -24.58
C GLU A 39 -22.09 14.65 -23.86
N LEU A 40 -20.91 14.72 -23.24
CA LEU A 40 -20.34 13.63 -22.45
C LEU A 40 -20.94 13.55 -21.04
N MET A 41 -21.41 14.66 -20.47
CA MET A 41 -22.04 14.74 -19.15
C MET A 41 -23.52 14.29 -19.16
N THR A 42 -23.80 13.12 -19.74
CA THR A 42 -25.13 12.52 -19.65
C THR A 42 -25.35 11.88 -18.27
N PRO A 43 -26.60 11.80 -17.78
CA PRO A 43 -26.91 11.09 -16.54
C PRO A 43 -26.36 9.65 -16.54
N ASP A 44 -26.48 8.93 -17.65
CA ASP A 44 -26.00 7.54 -17.78
C ASP A 44 -24.48 7.44 -17.65
N ASN A 45 -23.72 8.36 -18.26
CA ASN A 45 -22.26 8.38 -18.15
C ASN A 45 -21.80 8.71 -16.73
N ILE A 46 -22.50 9.62 -16.05
CA ILE A 46 -22.22 9.97 -14.66
C ILE A 46 -22.48 8.77 -13.75
N LEU A 47 -23.63 8.11 -13.90
CA LEU A 47 -23.97 6.91 -13.14
C LEU A 47 -22.96 5.78 -13.40
N ALA A 48 -22.58 5.55 -14.66
CA ALA A 48 -21.58 4.54 -15.00
C ALA A 48 -20.21 4.78 -14.32
N LEU A 49 -19.77 6.04 -14.23
CA LEU A 49 -18.54 6.40 -13.51
C LEU A 49 -18.68 6.24 -11.99
N LEU A 50 -19.84 6.58 -11.42
CA LEU A 50 -20.10 6.40 -9.99
C LEU A 50 -20.14 4.93 -9.59
N GLU A 51 -20.85 4.08 -10.35
CA GLU A 51 -20.87 2.64 -10.11
C GLU A 51 -19.47 2.01 -10.23
N ALA A 52 -18.66 2.49 -11.17
CA ALA A 52 -17.28 2.03 -11.31
C ALA A 52 -16.42 2.42 -10.11
N LEU A 53 -16.62 3.64 -9.59
CA LEU A 53 -15.92 4.14 -8.40
C LEU A 53 -16.32 3.33 -7.16
N GLU A 54 -17.61 3.07 -6.96
CA GLU A 54 -18.12 2.25 -5.86
C GLU A 54 -17.55 0.82 -5.92
N LYS A 55 -17.54 0.19 -7.11
CA LYS A 55 -16.94 -1.14 -7.30
C LYS A 55 -15.43 -1.14 -7.03
N ALA A 56 -14.71 -0.09 -7.45
CA ALA A 56 -13.29 0.05 -7.17
C ALA A 56 -13.02 0.20 -5.66
N GLN A 57 -13.80 1.03 -4.97
CA GLN A 57 -13.70 1.20 -3.51
C GLN A 57 -14.04 -0.08 -2.76
N GLN A 58 -15.11 -0.80 -3.16
CA GLN A 58 -15.46 -2.09 -2.58
C GLN A 58 -14.33 -3.11 -2.76
N ARG A 59 -13.73 -3.17 -3.95
CA ARG A 59 -12.60 -4.06 -4.22
C ARG A 59 -11.36 -3.69 -3.40
N ILE A 60 -11.09 -2.40 -3.19
CA ILE A 60 -10.01 -1.94 -2.31
C ILE A 60 -10.30 -2.38 -0.88
N ALA A 61 -11.50 -2.14 -0.36
CA ALA A 61 -11.89 -2.54 1.00
C ALA A 61 -11.83 -4.07 1.17
N GLU A 62 -12.24 -4.85 0.17
CA GLU A 62 -12.13 -6.31 0.19
C GLU A 62 -10.66 -6.74 0.23
N LEU A 63 -9.80 -6.15 -0.60
CA LEU A 63 -8.36 -6.43 -0.59
C LEU A 63 -7.70 -6.02 0.73
N GLU A 64 -8.07 -4.88 1.30
CA GLU A 64 -7.61 -4.45 2.62
C GLU A 64 -8.09 -5.38 3.73
N SER A 65 -9.33 -5.87 3.67
CA SER A 65 -9.84 -6.84 4.64
C SER A 65 -9.14 -8.21 4.56
N ARG A 66 -8.58 -8.55 3.39
CA ARG A 66 -7.76 -9.75 3.19
C ARG A 66 -6.31 -9.55 3.59
N THR A 67 -5.86 -8.31 3.82
CA THR A 67 -4.53 -8.10 4.38
C THR A 67 -4.53 -8.59 5.83
N VAL A 68 -3.76 -9.65 6.09
CA VAL A 68 -3.58 -10.20 7.43
C VAL A 68 -2.83 -9.16 8.24
N THR A 69 -3.42 -8.67 9.33
CA THR A 69 -2.71 -7.87 10.32
C THR A 69 -2.13 -8.79 11.38
N VAL A 70 -0.85 -8.62 11.70
CA VAL A 70 -0.17 -9.38 12.75
C VAL A 70 0.36 -8.42 13.80
N LYS A 71 0.04 -8.69 15.06
CA LYS A 71 0.74 -8.08 16.20
C LYS A 71 1.99 -8.90 16.46
N LEU A 72 3.16 -8.28 16.32
CA LEU A 72 4.39 -8.93 16.74
C LEU A 72 4.34 -9.08 18.27
N PRO A 73 4.71 -10.27 18.80
CA PRO A 73 4.88 -10.38 20.25
C PRO A 73 5.92 -9.34 20.69
N LYS A 74 5.74 -8.78 21.89
CA LYS A 74 6.82 -8.05 22.55
C LYS A 74 8.07 -8.91 22.47
N PRO A 75 9.26 -8.35 22.17
CA PRO A 75 10.50 -9.10 22.12
C PRO A 75 10.76 -9.71 23.50
N HIS A 76 10.14 -10.84 23.78
CA HIS A 76 10.42 -11.64 24.94
C HIS A 76 11.76 -12.29 24.62
N ALA A 77 12.80 -11.87 25.34
CA ALA A 77 14.14 -12.40 25.32
C ALA A 77 14.19 -13.88 25.79
N HIS A 78 13.33 -14.74 25.26
CA HIS A 78 13.08 -16.08 25.78
C HIS A 78 13.94 -17.17 25.13
N LEU A 79 14.80 -16.82 24.16
CA LEU A 79 15.72 -17.77 23.54
C LEU A 79 17.21 -17.36 23.61
N ILE A 80 17.56 -16.17 24.13
CA ILE A 80 18.97 -15.76 24.32
C ILE A 80 19.50 -16.18 25.72
N TRP A 81 18.64 -16.70 26.60
CA TRP A 81 19.03 -17.07 27.97
C TRP A 81 19.92 -18.31 28.07
N ILE A 82 20.21 -19.00 26.96
CA ILE A 82 21.14 -20.13 26.93
C ILE A 82 22.57 -19.69 26.55
N GLN A 83 22.79 -18.47 26.02
CA GLN A 83 24.10 -18.08 25.45
C GLN A 83 24.81 -16.89 26.11
N ALA A 84 24.14 -15.98 26.84
CA ALA A 84 24.74 -14.68 27.17
C ALA A 84 25.33 -14.51 28.59
N GLY A 85 25.07 -15.40 29.56
CA GLY A 85 25.70 -15.33 30.90
C GLY A 85 25.43 -14.05 31.72
N HIS A 86 24.58 -13.14 31.24
CA HIS A 86 24.21 -11.88 31.91
C HIS A 86 22.69 -11.67 31.83
N ALA A 87 22.13 -11.01 32.86
CA ALA A 87 20.72 -10.64 32.89
C ALA A 87 20.42 -9.63 31.78
N PRO A 88 19.31 -9.77 31.04
CA PRO A 88 18.96 -8.84 29.98
C PRO A 88 18.62 -7.47 30.56
N ASP A 89 19.14 -6.39 29.96
CA ASP A 89 18.49 -5.10 30.02
C ASP A 89 17.24 -5.12 29.12
N ASP A 90 16.23 -4.34 29.48
CA ASP A 90 14.85 -4.50 29.01
C ASP A 90 14.62 -4.06 27.54
N TYR A 91 15.65 -3.58 26.83
CA TYR A 91 15.54 -2.98 25.50
C TYR A 91 16.65 -3.48 24.56
N TRP A 92 16.37 -4.56 23.82
CA TRP A 92 17.27 -5.13 22.79
C TRP A 92 16.99 -4.54 21.39
N ASP A 93 16.59 -3.26 21.31
CA ASP A 93 16.25 -2.59 20.04
C ASP A 93 17.49 -2.22 19.20
N ASP A 94 18.68 -2.26 19.80
CA ASP A 94 19.97 -1.84 19.24
C ASP A 94 20.96 -3.00 19.02
N VAL A 95 20.55 -4.25 19.28
CA VAL A 95 21.43 -5.41 19.16
C VAL A 95 21.44 -5.98 17.75
N ALA A 96 22.56 -5.75 17.05
CA ALA A 96 22.84 -6.41 15.78
C ALA A 96 23.16 -7.90 15.99
N VAL A 97 22.38 -8.79 15.38
CA VAL A 97 22.66 -10.23 15.38
C VAL A 97 23.91 -10.48 14.54
N SER A 98 24.95 -11.09 15.13
CA SER A 98 26.12 -11.54 14.36
C SER A 98 25.75 -12.66 13.39
N HIS A 99 26.19 -12.51 12.14
CA HIS A 99 25.97 -13.45 11.02
C HIS A 99 27.28 -14.14 10.58
N SER A 100 28.28 -14.22 11.47
CA SER A 100 29.56 -14.84 11.15
C SER A 100 29.40 -16.36 11.00
N GLU A 101 29.92 -16.94 9.92
CA GLU A 101 29.98 -18.40 9.72
C GLU A 101 30.75 -19.14 10.84
N LYS A 102 31.53 -18.42 11.64
CA LYS A 102 32.28 -18.96 12.77
C LYS A 102 31.42 -19.12 14.05
N ASP A 103 30.24 -18.52 14.08
CA ASP A 103 29.35 -18.54 15.25
C ASP A 103 28.56 -19.87 15.25
N ARG A 104 28.97 -20.81 16.10
CA ARG A 104 28.28 -22.10 16.29
C ARG A 104 27.63 -22.19 17.66
N CYS A 105 26.58 -23.01 17.78
CA CYS A 105 25.99 -23.35 19.06
C CYS A 105 27.00 -24.11 19.95
N CYS A 106 26.79 -24.11 21.26
CA CYS A 106 27.67 -24.77 22.23
C CYS A 106 27.75 -26.30 22.05
N ASP A 107 26.77 -26.89 21.38
CA ASP A 107 26.71 -28.31 21.00
C ASP A 107 27.36 -28.60 19.62
N GLY A 108 27.91 -27.57 18.96
CA GLY A 108 28.52 -27.68 17.64
C GLY A 108 27.54 -27.63 16.47
N SER A 109 26.23 -27.45 16.71
CA SER A 109 25.26 -27.25 15.65
C SER A 109 25.42 -25.88 14.98
N GLU A 110 24.82 -25.75 13.80
CA GLU A 110 24.58 -24.44 13.20
C GLU A 110 23.71 -23.59 14.14
N ARG A 111 23.91 -22.28 14.10
CA ARG A 111 23.16 -21.34 14.92
C ARG A 111 21.69 -21.39 14.52
N TYR A 112 20.78 -21.35 15.50
CA TYR A 112 19.39 -21.06 15.20
C TYR A 112 19.30 -19.71 14.49
N PRO A 113 18.53 -19.60 13.39
CA PRO A 113 18.31 -18.33 12.74
C PRO A 113 17.58 -17.40 13.72
N VAL A 114 18.26 -16.36 14.17
CA VAL A 114 17.70 -15.30 15.00
C VAL A 114 17.58 -14.08 14.11
N TYR A 115 16.35 -13.64 13.87
CA TYR A 115 16.07 -12.43 13.10
C TYR A 115 15.82 -11.26 14.05
N ALA A 116 16.40 -10.11 13.74
CA ALA A 116 16.03 -8.86 14.37
C ALA A 116 14.59 -8.48 13.98
N ARG A 117 13.96 -7.64 14.80
CA ARG A 117 12.57 -7.20 14.57
C ARG A 117 12.39 -6.57 13.18
N TRP A 118 13.32 -5.72 12.76
CA TRP A 118 13.26 -5.05 11.46
C TRP A 118 13.36 -6.04 10.28
N GLU A 119 14.12 -7.12 10.40
CA GLU A 119 14.21 -8.18 9.37
C GLU A 119 12.87 -8.92 9.24
N ILE A 120 12.22 -9.19 10.37
CA ILE A 120 10.88 -9.80 10.40
C ILE A 120 9.85 -8.84 9.78
N GLU A 121 9.90 -7.55 10.14
CA GLU A 121 9.01 -6.52 9.57
C GLU A 121 9.21 -6.37 8.05
N GLU A 122 10.45 -6.43 7.56
CA GLU A 122 10.76 -6.40 6.12
C GLU A 122 10.18 -7.63 5.41
N MET A 123 10.38 -8.84 5.95
CA MET A 123 9.82 -10.07 5.38
C MET A 123 8.29 -10.06 5.37
N LEU A 124 7.65 -9.59 6.45
CA LEU A 124 6.19 -9.46 6.52
C LEU A 124 5.67 -8.45 5.49
N THR A 125 6.37 -7.32 5.33
CA THR A 125 6.03 -6.31 4.33
C THR A 125 6.17 -6.86 2.91
N ALA A 126 7.26 -7.59 2.62
CA ALA A 126 7.46 -8.26 1.32
C ALA A 126 6.39 -9.31 1.03
N ALA A 127 5.86 -9.97 2.06
CA ALA A 127 4.74 -10.90 1.97
C ALA A 127 3.36 -10.22 1.90
N GLY A 128 3.28 -8.89 1.98
CA GLY A 128 2.03 -8.13 1.97
C GLY A 128 1.23 -8.23 3.29
N ILE A 129 1.88 -8.63 4.38
CA ILE A 129 1.32 -8.72 5.72
C ILE A 129 1.55 -7.38 6.42
N LYS A 130 0.49 -6.78 6.96
CA LYS A 130 0.60 -5.53 7.71
C LYS A 130 0.97 -5.82 9.17
N VAL A 131 1.98 -5.13 9.68
CA VAL A 131 2.34 -5.19 11.10
C VAL A 131 1.57 -4.11 11.84
N GLU A 132 0.80 -4.47 12.86
CA GLU A 132 0.16 -3.49 13.74
C GLU A 132 1.22 -2.86 14.66
N ALA A 133 1.28 -1.52 14.69
CA ALA A 133 2.05 -0.79 15.68
C ALA A 133 1.43 -0.98 17.07
N GLU A 134 2.27 -1.01 18.10
CA GLU A 134 1.87 -1.21 19.50
C GLU A 134 1.24 0.06 20.12
#